data_AF-A0A7X7VPS7-F1
#
_entry.id   AF-A0A7X7VPS7-F1
#
_cell.length_a   1.000
_cell.length_b   1.000
_cell.length_c   1.000
_cell.angle_alpha   90.00
_cell.angle_beta   90.00
_cell.angle_gamma   90.00
#
_symmetry.space_group_name_H-M   'P 1'
#
loop_
_entity.id
_entity.type
_entity.pdbx_description
1 polymer ?
#
loop_
_entity_poly.entity_id
_entity_poly.type
_entity_poly.pdbx_seq_one_letter_code
_entity_poly.pdbx_strand_id
1 'polypeptide(L)'
;MLNGIVGRLYLSGKLTEMGKEQLDEVRRALDVHKTIRYDIAHAVPFWPLGLPQWNDAIISLGLSCNDKSYVAVWAKHGLRDAAELDMASHAMAAYSHVRPIYGSACSVIWSSTSRRLTVTPKAEATREDPFCVLIELS
;
A
#
# COMPACT_ATOMS: atom_id res chain seq x y z
N MET A 1 -9.07 -1.66 -5.35
CA MET A 1 -9.62 -1.68 -3.98
C MET A 1 -8.76 -0.97 -2.93
N LEU A 2 -7.45 -0.75 -3.17
CA LEU A 2 -6.49 -0.30 -2.15
C LEU A 2 -6.94 0.93 -1.33
N ASN A 3 -7.52 1.94 -2.00
CA ASN A 3 -8.05 3.14 -1.36
C ASN A 3 -9.09 2.87 -0.26
N GLY A 4 -9.94 1.84 -0.43
CA GLY A 4 -10.90 1.43 0.58
C GLY A 4 -10.28 0.62 1.71
N ILE A 5 -9.27 -0.21 1.40
CA ILE A 5 -8.59 -1.09 2.37
C ILE A 5 -7.88 -0.27 3.47
N VAL A 6 -7.24 0.83 3.08
CA VAL A 6 -6.44 1.70 3.98
C VAL A 6 -7.27 2.73 4.75
N GLY A 7 -8.59 2.73 4.54
CA GLY A 7 -9.51 3.61 5.24
C GLY A 7 -10.65 2.81 5.85
N ARG A 8 -11.84 3.40 5.85
CA ARG A 8 -13.07 2.69 6.18
C ARG A 8 -13.62 2.06 4.91
N LEU A 9 -13.52 0.73 4.81
CA LEU A 9 -13.94 0.02 3.61
C LEU A 9 -15.46 0.03 3.48
N TYR A 10 -15.93 0.55 2.35
CA TYR A 10 -17.33 0.47 1.91
C TYR A 10 -17.38 -0.11 0.50
N LEU A 11 -18.31 -1.04 0.29
CA LEU A 11 -18.58 -1.59 -1.03
C LEU A 11 -19.83 -0.91 -1.59
N SER A 12 -19.62 -0.09 -2.61
CA SER A 12 -20.68 0.46 -3.44
C SER A 12 -20.45 0.00 -4.88
N GLY A 13 -21.51 -0.44 -5.54
CA GLY A 13 -21.45 -0.98 -6.89
C GLY A 13 -22.33 -2.21 -7.08
N LYS A 14 -22.35 -2.71 -8.32
CA LYS A 14 -23.21 -3.83 -8.72
C LYS A 14 -22.51 -5.17 -8.56
N LEU A 15 -22.33 -5.59 -7.31
CA LEU A 15 -21.73 -6.90 -6.97
C LEU A 15 -22.40 -8.07 -7.71
N THR A 16 -23.70 -7.97 -8.00
CA THR A 16 -24.48 -8.97 -8.73
C THR A 16 -24.11 -9.09 -10.21
N GLU A 17 -23.46 -8.08 -10.79
CA GLU A 17 -23.00 -8.08 -12.18
C GLU A 17 -21.52 -8.49 -12.31
N MET A 18 -20.83 -8.76 -11.19
CA MET A 18 -19.42 -9.12 -11.21
C MET A 18 -19.20 -10.59 -11.61
N GLY A 19 -18.18 -10.81 -12.46
CA GLY A 19 -17.67 -12.14 -12.75
C GLY A 19 -16.91 -12.75 -11.57
N LYS A 20 -16.58 -14.04 -11.68
CA LYS A 20 -15.89 -14.78 -10.62
C LYS A 20 -14.58 -14.12 -10.18
N GLU A 21 -13.72 -13.73 -11.12
CA GLU A 21 -12.41 -13.12 -10.84
C GLU A 21 -12.54 -11.78 -10.10
N GLN A 22 -13.52 -10.96 -10.48
CA GLN A 22 -13.81 -9.69 -9.82
C GLN A 22 -14.30 -9.90 -8.38
N LEU A 23 -15.18 -10.89 -8.15
CA LEU A 23 -15.64 -11.25 -6.81
C LEU A 23 -14.52 -11.81 -5.95
N ASP A 24 -13.64 -12.64 -6.53
CA ASP A 24 -12.48 -13.19 -5.83
C ASP A 24 -11.50 -12.07 -5.41
N GLU A 25 -11.35 -11.03 -6.24
CA GLU A 25 -10.56 -9.86 -5.88
C GLU A 25 -11.20 -9.01 -4.78
N VAL A 26 -12.53 -8.85 -4.79
CA VAL A 26 -13.26 -8.21 -3.68
C VAL A 26 -13.08 -9.00 -2.39
N ARG A 27 -13.16 -10.34 -2.43
CA ARG A 27 -12.91 -11.20 -1.25
C ARG A 27 -11.50 -11.03 -0.72
N ARG A 28 -10.49 -11.06 -1.59
CA ARG A 28 -9.08 -10.83 -1.23
C ARG A 28 -8.90 -9.49 -0.51
N ALA A 29 -9.49 -8.41 -1.05
CA ALA A 29 -9.44 -7.08 -0.45
C ALA A 29 -10.13 -7.03 0.93
N LEU A 30 -11.29 -7.68 1.07
CA LEU A 30 -12.00 -7.78 2.34
C LEU A 30 -11.19 -8.53 3.39
N ASP A 31 -10.55 -9.64 3.01
CA ASP A 31 -9.79 -10.46 3.93
C ASP A 31 -8.55 -9.72 4.43
N VAL A 32 -7.84 -8.99 3.56
CA VAL A 32 -6.77 -8.07 3.99
C VAL A 32 -7.30 -6.95 4.89
N HIS A 33 -8.42 -6.30 4.54
CA HIS A 33 -8.96 -5.24 5.39
C HIS A 33 -9.33 -5.75 6.79
N LYS A 34 -9.91 -6.96 6.91
CA LYS A 34 -10.24 -7.57 8.20
C LYS A 34 -9.01 -7.79 9.08
N THR A 35 -7.83 -8.06 8.51
CA THR A 35 -6.60 -8.28 9.29
C THR A 35 -6.01 -6.99 9.83
N ILE A 36 -6.19 -5.86 9.14
CA ILE A 36 -5.57 -4.57 9.50
C ILE A 36 -6.53 -3.55 10.12
N ARG A 37 -7.86 -3.74 10.02
CA ARG A 37 -8.88 -2.72 10.36
C ARG A 37 -8.77 -2.14 11.77
N TYR A 38 -8.32 -2.93 12.74
CA TYR A 38 -8.16 -2.48 14.13
C TYR A 38 -6.93 -1.59 14.28
N ASP A 39 -5.84 -1.93 13.60
CA ASP A 39 -4.60 -1.15 13.61
C ASP A 39 -4.85 0.20 12.92
N ILE A 40 -5.42 0.19 11.71
CA ILE A 40 -5.63 1.43 10.94
C ILE A 40 -6.69 2.36 11.56
N ALA A 41 -7.60 1.86 12.40
CA ALA A 41 -8.59 2.69 13.09
C ALA A 41 -7.96 3.65 14.11
N HIS A 42 -6.75 3.36 14.58
CA HIS A 42 -6.00 4.15 15.55
C HIS A 42 -4.71 4.74 14.96
N ALA A 43 -4.50 4.58 13.65
CA ALA A 43 -3.26 4.98 13.00
C ALA A 43 -3.15 6.49 12.83
N VAL A 44 -1.90 6.98 12.88
CA VAL A 44 -1.56 8.36 12.50
C VAL A 44 -1.11 8.36 11.04
N PRO A 45 -1.79 9.08 10.14
CA PRO A 45 -1.42 9.13 8.73
C PRO A 45 -0.16 9.97 8.51
N PHE A 46 0.63 9.60 7.52
CA PHE A 46 1.77 10.36 7.03
C PHE A 46 2.00 10.15 5.54
N TRP A 47 2.84 10.97 4.92
CA TRP A 47 3.05 10.99 3.47
C TRP A 47 4.53 10.94 3.11
N PRO A 48 5.08 9.74 2.83
CA PRO A 48 6.50 9.58 2.49
C PRO A 48 6.99 10.37 1.28
N LEU A 49 6.09 10.65 0.32
CA LEU A 49 6.36 11.48 -0.86
C LEU A 49 5.76 12.89 -0.75
N GLY A 50 5.28 13.28 0.42
CA GLY A 50 4.50 14.50 0.63
C GLY A 50 3.02 14.36 0.25
N LEU A 51 2.24 15.38 0.57
CA LEU A 51 0.81 15.41 0.27
C LEU A 51 0.60 15.33 -1.26
N PRO A 52 -0.35 14.49 -1.73
CA PRO A 52 -0.53 14.27 -3.16
C PRO A 52 -0.90 15.56 -3.89
N GLN A 53 -0.14 15.89 -4.93
CA GLN A 53 -0.44 16.94 -5.88
C GLN A 53 -1.13 16.36 -7.13
N TRP A 54 -1.76 17.24 -7.91
CA TRP A 54 -2.53 16.86 -9.10
C TRP A 54 -1.70 16.03 -10.09
N ASN A 55 -0.47 16.46 -10.36
CA ASN A 55 0.41 15.88 -11.37
C ASN A 55 1.39 14.82 -10.84
N ASP A 56 1.32 14.45 -9.55
CA ASP A 56 2.23 13.44 -9.02
C ASP A 56 1.97 12.08 -9.68
N ALA A 57 3.03 11.50 -10.25
CA ALA A 57 2.96 10.19 -10.89
C ALA A 57 2.80 9.05 -9.87
N ILE A 58 3.42 9.22 -8.70
CA ILE A 58 3.38 8.27 -7.59
C ILE A 58 2.82 8.98 -6.35
N ILE A 59 1.80 8.40 -5.75
CA ILE A 59 1.21 8.84 -4.49
C ILE A 59 1.52 7.80 -3.43
N SER A 60 1.80 8.26 -2.21
CA SER A 60 1.98 7.37 -1.06
C SER A 60 1.17 7.84 0.15
N LEU A 61 0.70 6.86 0.93
CA LEU A 61 0.08 7.07 2.24
C LEU A 61 0.68 6.07 3.22
N GLY A 62 1.28 6.58 4.27
CA GLY A 62 1.69 5.80 5.44
C GLY A 62 0.64 5.90 6.54
N LEU A 63 0.47 4.81 7.29
CA LEU A 63 -0.38 4.72 8.48
C LEU A 63 0.48 4.15 9.61
N SER A 64 0.88 5.02 10.54
CA SER A 64 1.72 4.65 11.68
C SER A 64 0.85 4.11 12.79
N CYS A 65 1.09 2.86 13.17
CA CYS A 65 0.46 2.15 14.28
C CYS A 65 1.58 1.84 15.30
N ASN A 66 1.27 1.69 16.59
CA ASN A 66 2.26 1.52 17.66
C ASN A 66 3.54 0.77 17.26
N ASP A 67 3.43 -0.50 16.89
CA ASP A 67 4.53 -1.40 16.52
C ASP A 67 4.54 -1.75 15.01
N LYS A 68 3.66 -1.13 14.21
CA LYS A 68 3.53 -1.43 12.79
C LYS A 68 3.36 -0.19 11.93
N SER A 69 3.65 -0.30 10.65
CA SER A 69 3.19 0.69 9.69
C SER A 69 2.61 0.02 8.47
N TYR A 70 1.58 0.64 7.91
CA TYR A 70 1.04 0.29 6.61
C TYR A 70 1.38 1.37 5.61
N VAL A 71 1.98 1.01 4.49
CA VAL A 71 2.32 1.96 3.42
C VAL A 71 1.62 1.54 2.15
N ALA A 72 0.75 2.41 1.66
CA ALA A 72 0.12 2.28 0.37
C ALA A 72 0.83 3.15 -0.67
N VAL A 73 1.05 2.57 -1.85
CA VAL A 73 1.65 3.25 -3.00
C VAL A 73 0.72 3.08 -4.19
N TRP A 74 0.50 4.17 -4.92
CA TRP A 74 -0.22 4.18 -6.19
C TRP A 74 0.64 4.86 -7.24
N ALA A 75 0.96 4.17 -8.34
CA ALA A 75 1.56 4.81 -9.51
C ALA A 75 0.50 4.91 -10.61
N LYS A 76 0.15 6.15 -10.98
CA LYS A 76 -0.98 6.45 -11.89
C LYS A 76 -0.79 5.92 -13.32
N HIS A 77 0.46 5.70 -13.72
CA HIS A 77 0.87 5.29 -15.06
C HIS A 77 1.79 4.06 -15.02
N GLY A 78 1.49 3.14 -14.11
CA GLY A 78 2.33 2.00 -13.75
C GLY A 78 3.64 2.39 -13.03
N LEU A 79 4.33 1.38 -12.51
CA LEU A 79 5.65 1.52 -11.90
C LEU A 79 6.64 0.69 -12.73
N ARG A 80 7.68 1.33 -13.28
CA ARG A 80 8.69 0.68 -14.13
C ARG A 80 9.99 0.42 -13.38
N ASP A 81 10.39 1.39 -12.57
CA ASP A 81 11.61 1.37 -11.78
C ASP A 81 11.29 1.39 -10.28
N ALA A 82 12.33 1.24 -9.45
CA ALA A 82 12.16 1.29 -8.01
C ALA A 82 11.69 2.68 -7.55
N ALA A 83 10.70 2.72 -6.65
CA ALA A 83 10.29 3.91 -5.93
C ALA A 83 10.89 3.89 -4.52
N GLU A 84 11.54 4.99 -4.13
CA GLU A 84 12.06 5.17 -2.78
C GLU A 84 11.13 6.09 -1.97
N LEU A 85 10.79 5.65 -0.76
CA LEU A 85 9.90 6.37 0.15
C LEU A 85 10.69 6.75 1.41
N ASP A 86 10.75 8.04 1.71
CA ASP A 86 11.38 8.53 2.93
C ASP A 86 10.40 8.42 4.10
N MET A 87 10.76 7.59 5.08
CA MET A 87 9.95 7.29 6.24
C MET A 87 10.48 7.98 7.51
N ALA A 88 11.51 8.82 7.40
CA ALA A 88 12.31 9.29 8.53
C ALA A 88 11.50 10.03 9.60
N SER A 89 10.47 10.76 9.19
CA SER A 89 9.65 11.60 10.07
C SER A 89 8.58 10.81 10.83
N HIS A 90 8.31 9.55 10.48
CA HIS A 90 7.07 8.86 10.92
C HIS A 90 7.21 7.35 11.19
N ALA A 91 8.31 6.71 10.80
CA ALA A 91 8.58 5.30 11.10
C ALA A 91 9.17 5.09 12.49
N MET A 92 8.75 3.99 13.14
CA MET A 92 9.48 3.39 14.26
C MET A 92 10.88 2.96 13.81
N ALA A 93 11.86 3.02 14.72
CA ALA A 93 13.28 2.93 14.38
C ALA A 93 13.75 1.55 13.84
N ALA A 94 13.01 0.46 14.06
CA ALA A 94 13.43 -0.87 13.59
C ALA A 94 12.25 -1.81 13.33
N TYR A 95 11.75 -1.83 12.08
CA TYR A 95 10.89 -2.93 11.60
C TYR A 95 11.75 -4.16 11.27
N SER A 96 11.30 -5.33 11.69
CA SER A 96 12.01 -6.61 11.46
C SER A 96 11.47 -7.37 10.25
N HIS A 97 10.21 -7.14 9.90
CA HIS A 97 9.52 -7.74 8.78
C HIS A 97 8.90 -6.67 7.90
N VAL A 98 9.13 -6.77 6.59
CA VAL A 98 8.51 -5.90 5.59
C VAL A 98 8.02 -6.76 4.45
N ARG A 99 6.72 -6.65 4.13
CA ARG A 99 6.11 -7.47 3.08
C ARG A 99 4.95 -6.76 2.39
N PRO A 100 4.75 -7.00 1.08
CA PRO A 100 3.51 -6.63 0.41
C PRO A 100 2.39 -7.55 0.92
N ILE A 101 1.24 -6.97 1.25
CA ILE A 101 0.06 -7.72 1.72
C ILE A 101 -1.14 -7.63 0.76
N TYR A 102 -1.12 -6.70 -0.20
CA TYR A 102 -2.17 -6.54 -1.20
C TYR A 102 -1.68 -5.76 -2.42
N GLY A 103 -2.25 -6.03 -3.60
CA GLY A 103 -2.01 -5.29 -4.84
C GLY A 103 -1.02 -5.95 -5.79
N SER A 104 -0.44 -5.13 -6.66
CA SER A 104 0.54 -5.47 -7.69
C SER A 104 1.76 -6.20 -7.14
N ALA A 105 2.29 -7.14 -7.91
CA ALA A 105 3.44 -7.93 -7.49
C ALA A 105 4.73 -7.09 -7.43
N CYS A 106 5.38 -7.04 -6.27
CA CYS A 106 6.60 -6.27 -6.07
C CYS A 106 7.56 -6.94 -5.08
N SER A 107 8.80 -6.46 -5.03
CA SER A 107 9.72 -6.67 -3.91
C SER A 107 9.83 -5.38 -3.10
N VAL A 108 10.05 -5.53 -1.80
CA VAL A 108 10.19 -4.42 -0.87
C VAL A 108 11.43 -4.60 -0.02
N ILE A 109 12.16 -3.51 0.19
CA ILE A 109 13.38 -3.48 1.00
C ILE A 109 13.25 -2.32 1.99
N TRP A 110 13.47 -2.59 3.26
CA TRP A 110 13.52 -1.59 4.32
C TRP A 110 14.95 -1.43 4.82
N SER A 111 15.39 -0.18 4.91
CA SER A 111 16.66 0.20 5.52
C SER A 111 16.38 0.98 6.80
N SER A 112 16.65 0.37 7.95
CA SER A 112 16.52 1.04 9.26
C SER A 112 17.50 2.19 9.43
N THR A 113 18.72 2.06 8.90
CA THR A 113 19.77 3.08 8.97
C THR A 113 19.38 4.35 8.23
N SER A 114 18.86 4.23 7.00
CA SER A 114 18.47 5.39 6.19
C SER A 114 16.98 5.73 6.28
N ARG A 115 16.21 4.97 7.06
CA ARG A 115 14.75 5.04 7.18
C ARG A 115 14.04 5.14 5.83
N ARG A 116 14.46 4.31 4.87
CA ARG A 116 13.90 4.28 3.51
C ARG A 116 13.26 2.95 3.20
N LEU A 117 12.08 3.02 2.59
CA LEU A 117 11.37 1.88 2.01
C LEU A 117 11.49 1.95 0.49
N THR A 118 12.11 0.94 -0.11
CA THR A 118 12.24 0.80 -1.56
C THR A 118 11.21 -0.21 -2.06
N VAL A 119 10.43 0.18 -3.06
CA VAL A 119 9.42 -0.67 -3.71
C VAL A 119 9.83 -0.88 -5.16
N THR A 120 10.03 -2.13 -5.57
CA THR A 120 10.44 -2.47 -6.93
C THR A 120 9.40 -3.39 -7.57
N PRO A 121 8.81 -3.02 -8.73
CA PRO A 121 7.84 -3.85 -9.41
C PRO A 121 8.50 -5.15 -9.88
N LYS A 122 7.81 -6.30 -9.75
CA LYS A 122 8.27 -7.54 -10.37
C LYS A 122 7.98 -7.51 -11.87
N ALA A 123 8.68 -8.34 -12.65
CA ALA A 123 8.58 -8.37 -14.10
C ALA A 123 7.12 -8.47 -14.59
N GLU A 124 6.32 -9.31 -13.95
CA GLU A 124 4.89 -9.48 -14.22
C GLU A 124 4.05 -8.20 -13.99
N ALA A 125 4.44 -7.36 -13.04
CA ALA A 125 3.71 -6.14 -12.66
C ALA A 125 4.20 -4.87 -13.39
N THR A 126 5.33 -4.92 -14.10
CA THR A 126 5.88 -3.76 -14.83
C THR A 126 4.95 -3.23 -15.93
N ARG A 127 4.00 -4.04 -16.38
CA ARG A 127 2.98 -3.68 -17.37
C ARG A 127 1.63 -3.30 -16.76
N GLU A 128 1.48 -3.43 -15.44
CA GLU A 128 0.24 -3.05 -14.77
C GLU A 128 0.11 -1.52 -14.76
N ASP A 129 -1.04 -1.05 -15.25
CA ASP A 129 -1.39 0.37 -15.25
C ASP A 129 -2.87 0.51 -14.84
N PRO A 130 -3.17 0.98 -13.62
CA PRO A 130 -2.23 1.51 -12.62
C PRO A 130 -1.53 0.41 -11.81
N PHE A 131 -0.35 0.73 -11.25
CA PHE A 131 0.31 -0.09 -10.23
C PHE A 131 -0.13 0.36 -8.84
N CYS A 132 -0.45 -0.58 -7.94
CA CYS A 132 -0.75 -0.23 -6.56
C CYS A 132 -0.35 -1.33 -5.59
N VAL A 133 0.16 -0.99 -4.41
CA VAL A 133 0.56 -1.98 -3.40
C VAL A 133 0.30 -1.47 -1.99
N LEU A 134 -0.12 -2.38 -1.10
CA LEU A 134 -0.12 -2.19 0.34
C LEU A 134 1.02 -3.00 0.97
N ILE A 135 1.81 -2.35 1.82
CA ILE A 135 2.98 -2.92 2.46
C ILE A 135 2.78 -2.85 3.97
N GLU A 136 3.03 -3.95 4.67
CA GLU A 136 3.10 -4.01 6.13
C GLU A 136 4.57 -3.98 6.55
N LEU A 137 4.87 -3.14 7.55
CA LEU A 137 6.14 -3.10 8.26
C LEU A 137 5.85 -3.39 9.75
N SER A 138 6.58 -4.33 10.36
CA SER A 138 6.46 -4.72 11.79
C SER A 138 7.82 -5.14 12.34
#